data_AF-A0A519M1X8-F1
#
_entry.id   AF-A0A519M1X8-F1
#
_cell.length_a   1.000
_cell.length_b   1.000
_cell.length_c   1.000
_cell.angle_alpha   90.00
_cell.angle_beta   90.00
_cell.angle_gamma   90.00
#
_symmetry.space_group_name_H-M   'P 1'
#
loop_
_entity.id
_entity.type
_entity.pdbx_description
1 polymer ?
#
loop_
_entity_poly.entity_id
_entity_poly.type
_entity_poly.pdbx_seq_one_letter_code
_entity_poly.pdbx_strand_id
1 'polypeptide(L)'
;MSVPAPPEWTDALRRALPLAALPPGDVDYFLVSPRGRYVACTTHALHTVLIDTAQRRYAMLADWSVRGLDDASVELESDETRRQAFPVYADLWQPAFTDPALPWQPARD
;
A
#
# COMPACT_ATOMS: atom_id res chain seq x y z
N MET A 1 14.88 12.52 -13.87
CA MET A 1 13.73 13.42 -14.09
C MET A 1 12.55 12.84 -13.33
N SER A 2 12.20 13.39 -12.17
CA SER A 2 11.02 13.00 -11.40
C SER A 2 9.80 13.66 -12.02
N VAL A 3 8.87 12.84 -12.50
CA VAL A 3 7.59 13.29 -13.06
C VAL A 3 6.81 14.03 -11.95
N PRO A 4 6.24 15.21 -12.22
CA PRO A 4 5.53 15.95 -11.20
C PRO A 4 4.25 15.20 -10.82
N ALA A 5 3.97 14.97 -9.54
CA ALA A 5 2.64 14.59 -9.09
C ALA A 5 1.83 15.84 -8.69
N PRO A 6 1.14 16.50 -9.64
CA PRO A 6 -0.18 17.10 -9.37
C PRO A 6 -1.08 17.14 -10.64
N PRO A 7 -2.44 17.25 -10.62
CA PRO A 7 -3.43 17.51 -9.55
C PRO A 7 -4.54 16.43 -9.41
N GLU A 8 -4.39 15.27 -10.04
CA GLU A 8 -5.46 14.26 -10.27
C GLU A 8 -5.41 13.08 -9.29
N TRP A 9 -5.30 13.36 -8.00
CA TRP A 9 -5.41 12.28 -7.01
C TRP A 9 -6.73 11.53 -7.23
N THR A 10 -6.66 10.22 -7.53
CA THR A 10 -7.86 9.40 -7.72
C THR A 10 -8.76 9.53 -6.49
N ASP A 11 -10.07 9.63 -6.69
CA ASP A 11 -11.01 9.81 -5.57
C ASP A 11 -10.90 8.68 -4.54
N ALA A 12 -10.50 7.48 -4.97
CA ALA A 12 -10.20 6.36 -4.08
C ALA A 12 -9.09 6.70 -3.07
N LEU A 13 -7.97 7.26 -3.55
CA LEU A 13 -6.85 7.65 -2.70
C LEU A 13 -7.22 8.80 -1.76
N ARG A 14 -7.92 9.82 -2.27
CA ARG A 14 -8.40 10.95 -1.45
C ARG A 14 -9.29 10.49 -0.28
N ARG A 15 -10.13 9.48 -0.50
CA ARG A 15 -10.97 8.88 0.54
C ARG A 15 -10.19 7.94 1.47
N ALA A 16 -9.13 7.31 0.97
CA ALA A 16 -8.35 6.33 1.73
C ALA A 16 -7.40 6.98 2.73
N LEU A 17 -6.65 8.01 2.34
CA LEU A 17 -5.61 8.61 3.19
C LEU A 17 -6.05 9.01 4.61
N PRO A 18 -7.24 9.65 4.80
CA PRO A 18 -7.70 10.00 6.13
C PRO A 18 -7.87 8.79 7.05
N LEU A 19 -8.20 7.61 6.51
CA LEU A 19 -8.42 6.40 7.30
C LEU A 19 -7.15 5.92 8.01
N ALA A 20 -5.97 6.18 7.43
CA ALA A 20 -4.68 5.82 7.99
C ALA A 20 -3.94 7.02 8.62
N ALA A 21 -4.57 8.19 8.69
CA ALA A 21 -3.92 9.47 9.01
C ALA A 21 -2.63 9.70 8.21
N LEU A 22 -2.60 9.29 6.94
CA LEU A 22 -1.42 9.35 6.09
C LEU A 22 -1.40 10.68 5.32
N PRO A 23 -0.41 11.56 5.55
CA PRO A 23 -0.28 12.80 4.80
C PRO A 23 -0.04 12.51 3.31
N PRO A 24 -0.69 13.25 2.38
CA PRO A 24 -0.46 13.08 0.95
C PRO A 24 1.00 13.24 0.53
N GLY A 25 1.73 14.12 1.22
CA GLY A 25 3.15 14.37 0.97
C GLY A 25 4.09 13.22 1.38
N ASP A 26 3.58 12.22 2.10
CA ASP A 26 4.38 11.06 2.55
C ASP A 26 4.28 9.87 1.58
N VAL A 27 3.44 9.97 0.55
CA VAL A 27 3.17 8.89 -0.42
C VAL A 27 4.04 9.04 -1.65
N ASP A 28 4.94 8.09 -1.87
CA ASP A 28 5.78 8.02 -3.08
C ASP A 28 5.01 7.50 -4.29
N TYR A 29 4.27 6.41 -4.09
CA TYR A 29 3.38 5.83 -5.09
C TYR A 29 2.25 5.05 -4.43
N PHE A 30 1.20 4.77 -5.21
CA PHE A 30 0.05 4.01 -4.74
C PHE A 30 -0.50 3.11 -5.84
N LEU A 31 -1.18 2.05 -5.42
CA LEU A 31 -2.02 1.21 -6.25
C LEU A 31 -3.45 1.24 -5.72
N VAL A 32 -4.41 1.08 -6.64
CA VAL A 32 -5.84 0.95 -6.31
C VAL A 32 -6.33 -0.36 -6.90
N SER A 33 -7.06 -1.15 -6.11
CA SER A 33 -7.63 -2.41 -6.60
C SER A 33 -8.63 -2.15 -7.73
N PRO A 34 -8.89 -3.13 -8.62
CA PRO A 34 -9.81 -2.95 -9.76
C PRO A 34 -11.20 -2.41 -9.39
N ARG A 35 -11.76 -2.83 -8.24
CA ARG A 35 -13.05 -2.32 -7.74
C ARG A 35 -12.94 -1.03 -6.92
N GLY A 36 -11.75 -0.48 -6.73
CA GLY A 36 -11.53 0.74 -5.97
C GLY A 36 -11.69 0.61 -4.45
N ARG A 37 -11.78 -0.62 -3.93
CA ARG A 37 -11.97 -0.89 -2.50
C ARG A 37 -10.68 -0.73 -1.71
N TYR A 38 -9.60 -1.32 -2.23
CA TYR A 38 -8.31 -1.33 -1.55
C TYR A 38 -7.39 -0.30 -2.18
N VAL A 39 -6.64 0.37 -1.32
CA VAL A 39 -5.58 1.29 -1.71
C VAL A 39 -4.32 0.89 -0.97
N ALA A 40 -3.23 0.65 -1.69
CA ALA A 40 -1.93 0.40 -1.09
C ALA A 40 -1.02 1.58 -1.43
N CYS A 41 -0.51 2.25 -0.40
CA CYS A 41 0.41 3.37 -0.52
C CYS A 41 1.80 2.89 -0.11
N THR A 42 2.82 3.17 -0.91
CA THR A 42 4.22 3.09 -0.45
C THR A 42 4.67 4.48 -0.04
N THR A 43 5.20 4.57 1.17
CA THR A 43 5.65 5.84 1.76
C THR A 43 7.15 6.08 1.55
N HIS A 44 7.61 7.30 1.80
CA HIS A 44 9.04 7.67 1.75
C HIS A 44 9.94 6.83 2.68
N ALA A 45 9.38 6.25 3.75
CA ALA A 45 10.10 5.32 4.62
C ALA A 45 10.12 3.88 4.08
N LEU A 46 9.64 3.66 2.84
CA LEU A 46 9.37 2.36 2.20
C LEU A 46 8.32 1.48 2.89
N HIS A 47 7.58 2.04 3.85
CA HIS A 47 6.48 1.31 4.45
C HIS A 47 5.31 1.22 3.47
N THR A 48 4.74 0.02 3.32
CA THR A 48 3.42 -0.16 2.70
C THR A 48 2.33 0.12 3.71
N VAL A 49 1.41 1.01 3.36
CA VAL A 49 0.16 1.23 4.07
C VAL A 49 -0.98 0.72 3.20
N LEU A 50 -1.57 -0.40 3.60
CA LEU A 50 -2.73 -1.00 2.94
C LEU A 50 -4.01 -0.49 3.61
N ILE A 51 -4.99 -0.03 2.83
CA ILE A 51 -6.20 0.60 3.32
C ILE A 51 -7.41 -0.09 2.69
N ASP A 52 -8.33 -0.58 3.53
CA ASP A 52 -9.65 -1.09 3.13
C ASP A 52 -10.69 0.01 3.36
N THR A 53 -11.10 0.67 2.27
CA THR A 53 -12.03 1.80 2.35
C THR A 53 -13.45 1.38 2.74
N ALA A 54 -13.84 0.14 2.43
CA ALA A 54 -15.18 -0.35 2.73
C ALA A 54 -15.33 -0.73 4.21
N GLN A 55 -14.30 -1.37 4.78
CA GLN A 55 -14.31 -1.76 6.20
C GLN A 55 -13.70 -0.70 7.13
N ARG A 56 -13.24 0.43 6.59
CA ARG A 56 -12.59 1.51 7.33
C ARG A 56 -11.50 0.98 8.27
N ARG A 57 -10.50 0.32 7.68
CA ARG A 57 -9.34 -0.22 8.40
C ARG A 57 -8.08 -0.08 7.55
N TYR A 58 -6.91 -0.09 8.18
CA TYR A 58 -5.63 -0.02 7.51
C TYR A 58 -4.59 -0.96 8.15
N ALA A 59 -3.57 -1.35 7.42
CA ALA A 59 -2.43 -2.12 7.91
C ALA A 59 -1.14 -1.43 7.48
N MET A 60 -0.18 -1.30 8.39
CA MET A 60 1.15 -0.75 8.11
C MET A 60 2.17 -1.89 8.11
N LEU A 61 2.99 -1.95 7.07
CA LEU A 61 3.98 -2.99 6.84
C LEU A 61 5.33 -2.30 6.62
N ALA A 62 6.20 -2.36 7.63
CA ALA A 62 7.42 -1.56 7.68
C ALA A 62 8.54 -2.06 6.77
N ASP A 63 8.58 -3.36 6.46
CA ASP A 63 9.68 -3.99 5.70
C ASP A 63 9.23 -4.50 4.32
N TRP A 64 8.07 -4.03 3.85
CA TRP A 64 7.42 -4.54 2.66
C TRP A 64 7.00 -3.40 1.74
N SER A 65 7.32 -3.54 0.47
CA SER A 65 6.91 -2.67 -0.62
C SER A 65 5.81 -3.32 -1.46
N VAL A 66 4.76 -2.58 -1.82
CA VAL A 66 3.71 -3.12 -2.69
C VAL A 66 4.18 -3.26 -4.14
N ARG A 67 3.89 -4.42 -4.75
CA ARG A 67 4.16 -4.75 -6.15
C ARG A 67 2.90 -4.89 -6.98
N GLY A 68 1.87 -5.47 -6.39
CA GLY A 68 0.60 -5.76 -7.03
C GLY A 68 -0.55 -5.59 -6.04
N LEU A 69 -1.72 -5.22 -6.57
CA LEU A 69 -2.92 -5.08 -5.78
C LEU A 69 -4.12 -5.48 -6.63
N ASP A 70 -4.86 -6.48 -6.17
CA ASP A 70 -6.13 -6.88 -6.74
C ASP A 70 -7.24 -6.78 -5.68
N ASP A 71 -8.42 -7.32 -5.97
CA ASP A 71 -9.57 -7.25 -5.06
C ASP A 71 -9.59 -8.36 -3.99
N ALA A 72 -8.65 -9.32 -4.04
CA ALA A 72 -8.57 -10.47 -3.15
C ALA A 72 -7.28 -10.49 -2.29
N SER A 73 -6.18 -9.95 -2.82
CA SER A 73 -4.85 -10.02 -2.24
C SER A 73 -4.01 -8.77 -2.52
N VAL A 74 -2.93 -8.63 -1.76
CA VAL A 74 -1.84 -7.70 -2.03
C VAL A 74 -0.59 -8.51 -2.29
N GLU A 75 0.22 -8.12 -3.27
CA GLU A 75 1.54 -8.67 -3.51
C GLU A 75 2.59 -7.71 -2.96
N LEU A 76 3.41 -8.22 -2.05
CA LEU A 76 4.41 -7.49 -1.30
C LEU A 76 5.78 -8.09 -1.58
N GLU A 77 6.78 -7.22 -1.76
CA GLU A 77 8.18 -7.59 -1.89
C GLU A 77 8.94 -7.03 -0.68
N SER A 78 9.79 -7.86 -0.07
CA SER A 78 10.67 -7.42 1.01
C SER A 78 11.58 -6.28 0.55
N ASP A 79 11.73 -5.25 1.38
CA ASP A 79 12.64 -4.14 1.11
C ASP A 79 14.11 -4.60 1.03
N GLU A 80 14.47 -5.66 1.75
CA GLU A 80 15.80 -6.26 1.70
C GLU A 80 16.14 -6.79 0.31
N THR A 81 15.16 -7.40 -0.37
CA THR A 81 15.35 -7.98 -1.70
C THR A 81 15.21 -6.95 -2.81
N ARG A 82 14.35 -5.94 -2.62
CA ARG A 82 14.19 -4.85 -3.60
C ARG A 82 15.46 -4.02 -3.80
N ARG A 83 16.27 -3.86 -2.74
CA ARG A 83 17.54 -3.10 -2.80
C ARG A 83 18.73 -3.94 -3.31
N GLN A 84 18.57 -5.25 -3.49
CA GLN A 84 19.63 -6.09 -4.02
C GLN A 84 19.73 -5.93 -5.54
N ALA A 85 20.96 -5.84 -6.04
CA ALA A 85 21.25 -5.65 -7.47
C ALA A 85 20.91 -6.90 -8.34
N PHE A 86 20.47 -8.00 -7.72
CA PHE A 86 20.20 -9.27 -8.39
C PHE A 86 18.75 -9.70 -8.17
N PRO A 87 17.88 -9.62 -9.21
CA PRO A 87 16.43 -9.83 -9.11
C PRO A 87 16.00 -11.31 -8.95
N VAL A 88 16.92 -12.21 -8.60
CA VAL A 88 16.68 -13.67 -8.61
C VAL A 88 16.14 -14.16 -7.25
N TYR A 89 16.25 -13.35 -6.19
CA TYR A 89 15.74 -13.64 -4.85
C TYR A 89 14.84 -12.49 -4.41
N ALA A 90 13.63 -12.40 -4.96
CA ALA A 90 12.59 -11.53 -4.41
C ALA A 90 11.81 -12.34 -3.37
N ASP A 91 11.87 -11.95 -2.10
CA ASP A 91 11.01 -12.52 -1.09
C ASP A 91 9.62 -11.90 -1.28
N LEU A 92 8.76 -12.65 -1.94
CA LEU A 92 7.40 -12.26 -2.25
C LEU A 92 6.44 -12.84 -1.22
N TRP A 93 5.61 -11.97 -0.65
CA TRP A 93 4.51 -12.34 0.21
C TRP A 93 3.20 -11.87 -0.41
N GLN A 94 2.24 -12.79 -0.59
CA GLN A 94 0.96 -12.48 -1.22
C GLN A 94 -0.23 -12.85 -0.32
N PRO A 95 -0.44 -12.12 0.79
CA PRO A 95 -1.55 -12.41 1.69
C PRO A 95 -2.90 -12.04 1.07
N ALA A 96 -3.91 -12.89 1.31
CA ALA A 96 -5.30 -12.52 1.09
C ALA A 96 -5.73 -11.46 2.11
N PHE A 97 -6.69 -10.58 1.79
CA PHE A 97 -7.15 -9.55 2.75
C PHE A 97 -7.86 -10.10 4.00
N THR A 98 -8.21 -11.38 3.98
CA THR A 98 -8.75 -12.14 5.12
C THR A 98 -7.68 -12.82 5.95
N ASP A 99 -6.41 -12.76 5.52
CA ASP A 99 -5.29 -13.38 6.23
C ASP A 99 -5.14 -12.73 7.62
N PRO A 100 -5.15 -13.51 8.72
CA PRO A 100 -4.97 -12.98 10.07
C PRO A 100 -3.57 -12.39 10.32
N ALA A 101 -2.58 -12.69 9.48
CA ALA A 101 -1.24 -12.12 9.57
C ALA A 101 -1.20 -10.64 9.14
N LEU A 102 -2.20 -10.14 8.42
CA LEU A 102 -2.31 -8.72 8.13
C LEU A 102 -2.67 -7.95 9.41
N PRO A 103 -1.83 -7.01 9.87
CA PRO A 103 -2.02 -6.30 11.14
C PRO A 103 -3.04 -5.17 10.99
N TRP A 104 -4.29 -5.54 10.69
CA TRP A 104 -5.38 -4.59 10.50
C TRP A 104 -5.65 -3.79 11.78
N GLN A 105 -5.67 -2.48 11.62
CA GLN A 105 -6.05 -1.49 12.62
C GLN A 105 -7.33 -0.79 12.14
N PRO A 106 -8.25 -0.45 13.04
CA PRO A 106 -9.41 0.37 12.67
C PRO A 106 -8.93 1.73 12.14
N ALA A 107 -9.70 2.31 11.22
CA ALA A 107 -9.42 3.66 10.73
C ALA A 107 -9.38 4.65 11.88
N ARG A 108 -8.51 5.65 11.75
CA ARG A 108 -8.47 6.78 12.69
C ARG A 108 -9.66 7.70 12.39
N ASP A 109 -10.32 8.15 13.45
CA ASP A 109 -11.43 9.13 13.39
C ASP A 109 -10.91 10.57 13.20
#